data_AF-A0AAU3D9A7-F1
#
_entry.id   AF-A0AAU3D9A7-F1
#
_cell.length_a   1.000
_cell.length_b   1.000
_cell.length_c   1.000
_cell.angle_alpha   90.00
_cell.angle_beta   90.00
_cell.angle_gamma   90.00
#
_symmetry.space_group_name_H-M   'P 1'
#
loop_
_entity.id
_entity.type
_entity.pdbx_description
1 polymer ?
#
loop_
_entity_poly.entity_id
_entity_poly.type
_entity_poly.pdbx_seq_one_letter_code
_entity_poly.pdbx_strand_id
1 'polypeptide(L)'
;MAHELLTVCLPPDAHRDLQAAIEAAMSPFDMNGDHEPYQGEWDQWWLGRPGEEFDLLPGHEADPRLVRAQWDASGTPRRWKPGQCDGGPRGLLDFKGMRSRAAQLAASLDPGEACLTPYRQRQPEWAVPTEHLLTLDRAWIYVEVAPQPGTNFPDFANTYLDDLAPDVMIVRLRIHC
;
A
#
# COMPACT_ATOMS: atom_id res chain seq x y z
N MET A 1 -1.57 -15.97 -13.46
CA MET A 1 -1.96 -14.63 -13.04
C MET A 1 -2.15 -14.64 -11.55
N ALA A 2 -1.51 -13.70 -10.88
CA ALA A 2 -1.47 -13.57 -9.43
C ALA A 2 -2.28 -12.33 -9.03
N HIS A 3 -2.60 -12.23 -7.73
CA HIS A 3 -3.01 -10.94 -7.20
C HIS A 3 -1.90 -10.45 -6.28
N GLU A 4 -1.52 -9.19 -6.43
CA GLU A 4 -0.42 -8.58 -5.69
C GLU A 4 -0.90 -7.29 -5.05
N LEU A 5 -0.24 -6.87 -3.97
CA LEU A 5 -0.55 -5.60 -3.31
C LEU A 5 0.37 -4.49 -3.81
N LEU A 6 -0.24 -3.37 -4.15
CA LEU A 6 0.41 -2.16 -4.63
C LEU A 6 0.11 -1.02 -3.65
N THR A 7 1.12 -0.27 -3.26
CA THR A 7 0.96 1.00 -2.56
C THR A 7 1.07 2.12 -3.58
N VAL A 8 0.05 2.97 -3.69
CA VAL A 8 0.02 4.11 -4.61
C VAL A 8 0.11 5.42 -3.83
N CYS A 9 1.04 6.27 -4.23
CA CYS A 9 1.21 7.62 -3.71
C CYS A 9 0.56 8.62 -4.66
N LEU A 10 -0.34 9.44 -4.14
CA LEU A 10 -1.17 10.38 -4.89
C LEU A 10 -1.01 11.79 -4.33
N PRO A 11 -1.23 12.84 -5.15
CA PRO A 11 -1.25 14.21 -4.69
C PRO A 11 -2.25 14.45 -3.54
N PRO A 12 -2.03 15.45 -2.68
CA PRO A 12 -2.89 15.71 -1.52
C PRO A 12 -4.38 15.94 -1.84
N ASP A 13 -4.70 16.48 -3.00
CA ASP A 13 -6.07 16.76 -3.45
C ASP A 13 -6.80 15.54 -4.02
N ALA A 14 -6.11 14.40 -4.17
CA ALA A 14 -6.71 13.14 -4.65
C ALA A 14 -7.88 12.66 -3.79
N HIS A 15 -7.98 13.04 -2.51
CA HIS A 15 -9.13 12.69 -1.67
C HIS A 15 -10.48 13.25 -2.18
N ARG A 16 -10.47 14.25 -3.06
CA ARG A 16 -11.69 14.86 -3.63
C ARG A 16 -12.36 13.97 -4.67
N ASP A 17 -11.54 13.27 -5.46
CA ASP A 17 -11.98 12.28 -6.44
C ASP A 17 -10.91 11.19 -6.53
N LEU A 18 -10.95 10.31 -5.52
CA LEU A 18 -9.91 9.30 -5.34
C LEU A 18 -9.85 8.33 -6.51
N GLN A 19 -11.01 7.94 -7.03
CA GLN A 19 -11.08 6.97 -8.10
C GLN A 19 -10.45 7.53 -9.38
N ALA A 20 -10.80 8.75 -9.79
CA ALA A 20 -10.17 9.38 -10.94
C ALA A 20 -8.66 9.57 -10.76
N ALA A 21 -8.21 9.90 -9.54
CA ALA A 21 -6.79 10.04 -9.24
C ALA A 21 -6.03 8.72 -9.34
N ILE A 22 -6.60 7.62 -8.84
CA ILE A 22 -6.03 6.27 -8.98
C ILE A 22 -6.00 5.87 -10.45
N GLU A 23 -7.10 6.02 -11.18
CA GLU A 23 -7.19 5.68 -12.60
C GLU A 23 -6.14 6.43 -13.41
N ALA A 24 -5.97 7.74 -13.18
CA ALA A 24 -4.95 8.55 -13.85
C ALA A 24 -3.51 8.11 -13.51
N ALA A 25 -3.25 7.69 -12.27
CA ALA A 25 -1.93 7.20 -11.86
C ALA A 25 -1.61 5.81 -12.42
N MET A 26 -2.61 4.93 -12.48
CA MET A 26 -2.49 3.53 -12.90
C MET A 26 -2.53 3.34 -14.41
N SER A 27 -3.22 4.23 -15.14
CA SER A 27 -3.47 4.13 -16.59
C SER A 27 -2.23 3.83 -17.45
N PRO A 28 -1.03 4.37 -17.19
CA PRO A 28 0.18 4.05 -17.96
C PRO A 28 0.72 2.61 -17.78
N PHE A 29 0.08 1.81 -16.92
CA PHE A 29 0.46 0.45 -16.59
C PHE A 29 -0.67 -0.55 -16.90
N ASP A 30 -1.76 -0.12 -17.53
CA ASP A 30 -2.90 -0.97 -17.89
C ASP A 30 -2.52 -1.94 -19.02
N MET A 31 -2.55 -3.24 -18.74
CA MET A 31 -2.21 -4.26 -19.73
C MET A 31 -3.22 -4.36 -20.88
N ASN A 32 -4.45 -3.87 -20.68
CA ASN A 32 -5.48 -3.79 -21.72
C ASN A 32 -5.48 -2.43 -22.45
N GLY A 33 -4.64 -1.49 -22.02
CA GLY A 33 -4.54 -0.15 -22.60
C GLY A 33 -3.78 -0.10 -23.91
N ASP A 34 -3.94 1.01 -24.63
CA ASP A 34 -3.24 1.33 -25.88
C ASP A 34 -2.11 2.38 -25.67
N HIS A 35 -1.59 2.48 -24.45
CA HIS A 35 -0.61 3.50 -24.07
C HIS A 35 0.82 3.18 -24.53
N GLU A 36 1.58 4.22 -24.85
CA GLU A 36 3.02 4.14 -25.16
C GLU A 36 3.86 4.93 -24.13
N PRO A 37 4.98 4.36 -23.63
CA PRO A 37 5.42 2.98 -23.80
C PRO A 37 4.50 2.00 -23.07
N TYR A 38 4.32 0.80 -23.61
CA TYR A 38 3.56 -0.26 -22.96
C TYR A 38 4.40 -0.85 -21.82
N GLN A 39 3.88 -0.78 -20.60
CA GLN A 39 4.46 -1.38 -19.39
C GLN A 39 3.67 -2.63 -18.96
N GLY A 40 2.34 -2.54 -18.93
CA GLY A 40 1.44 -3.69 -18.85
C GLY A 40 1.54 -4.52 -17.56
N GLU A 41 1.12 -3.95 -16.44
CA GLU A 41 1.28 -4.52 -15.09
C GLU A 41 -0.01 -5.10 -14.50
N TRP A 42 -1.18 -4.69 -14.99
CA TRP A 42 -2.46 -5.08 -14.41
C TRP A 42 -3.59 -5.09 -15.45
N ASP A 43 -4.57 -5.97 -15.30
CA ASP A 43 -5.86 -5.90 -16.02
C ASP A 43 -7.03 -5.46 -15.13
N GLN A 44 -6.90 -5.63 -13.80
CA GLN A 44 -7.91 -5.27 -12.82
C GLN A 44 -7.26 -4.78 -11.51
N TRP A 45 -7.93 -3.88 -10.80
CA TRP A 45 -7.52 -3.43 -9.48
C TRP A 45 -8.72 -3.15 -8.56
N TRP A 46 -8.48 -3.22 -7.24
CA TRP A 46 -9.46 -2.95 -6.18
C TRP A 46 -8.81 -2.22 -5.01
N LEU A 47 -9.59 -1.43 -4.27
CA LEU A 47 -9.15 -0.80 -3.01
C LEU A 47 -9.03 -1.84 -1.89
N GLY A 48 -7.79 -2.21 -1.56
CA GLY A 48 -7.41 -3.11 -0.46
C GLY A 48 -8.20 -4.43 -0.36
N ARG A 49 -7.89 -5.19 0.69
CA ARG A 49 -8.68 -6.33 1.17
C ARG A 49 -8.56 -6.43 2.70
N PRO A 50 -9.49 -7.14 3.38
CA PRO A 50 -9.33 -7.48 4.78
C PRO A 50 -7.94 -8.06 5.08
N GLY A 51 -7.19 -7.41 5.96
CA GLY A 51 -5.82 -7.77 6.35
C GLY A 51 -4.71 -6.95 5.69
N GLU A 52 -5.05 -6.12 4.70
CA GLU A 52 -4.10 -5.26 3.98
C GLU A 52 -4.19 -3.79 4.42
N GLU A 53 -4.93 -3.49 5.48
CA GLU A 53 -5.16 -2.11 5.93
C GLU A 53 -3.90 -1.44 6.49
N PHE A 54 -3.91 -0.11 6.48
CA PHE A 54 -3.04 0.71 7.32
C PHE A 54 -3.64 0.89 8.71
N ASP A 55 -2.78 0.99 9.71
CA ASP A 55 -3.17 1.47 11.04
C ASP A 55 -3.16 3.01 11.05
N LEU A 56 -4.08 3.60 11.81
CA LEU A 56 -4.23 5.05 11.98
C LEU A 56 -3.54 5.52 13.24
N LEU A 57 -3.03 6.75 13.19
CA LEU A 57 -2.68 7.48 14.41
C LEU A 57 -3.94 7.69 15.27
N PRO A 58 -3.85 7.46 16.60
CA PRO A 58 -5.00 7.63 17.49
C PRO A 58 -5.59 9.04 17.42
N GLY A 59 -6.93 9.14 17.42
CA GLY A 59 -7.66 10.42 17.41
C GLY A 59 -7.98 10.96 16.02
N HIS A 60 -7.57 10.27 14.95
CA HIS A 60 -7.83 10.66 13.56
C HIS A 60 -8.90 9.79 12.88
N GLU A 61 -9.60 8.93 13.61
CA GLU A 61 -10.50 7.91 13.06
C GLU A 61 -11.69 8.47 12.27
N ALA A 62 -12.05 9.73 12.53
CA ALA A 62 -13.13 10.46 11.89
C ALA A 62 -12.67 11.45 10.80
N ASP A 63 -11.38 11.50 10.44
CA ASP A 63 -10.90 12.39 9.39
C ASP A 63 -11.55 12.02 8.04
N PRO A 64 -12.19 12.97 7.34
CA PRO A 64 -12.95 12.69 6.12
C PRO A 64 -12.06 12.31 4.93
N ARG A 65 -10.74 12.51 5.02
CA ARG A 65 -9.79 12.15 3.97
C ARG A 65 -9.36 10.68 4.05
N LEU A 66 -9.80 9.95 5.08
CA LEU A 66 -9.52 8.52 5.20
C LEU A 66 -10.26 7.73 4.14
N VAL A 67 -9.53 6.82 3.50
CA VAL A 67 -10.05 5.92 2.48
C VAL A 67 -10.49 4.64 3.15
N ARG A 68 -11.78 4.32 3.01
CA ARG A 68 -12.39 3.10 3.54
C ARG A 68 -13.39 2.58 2.52
N ALA A 69 -12.97 1.62 1.70
CA ALA A 69 -13.86 0.99 0.74
C ALA A 69 -15.06 0.35 1.46
N GLN A 70 -16.26 0.60 0.94
CA GLN A 70 -17.50 0.04 1.51
C GLN A 70 -17.66 -1.44 1.16
N TRP A 71 -17.05 -1.87 0.06
CA TRP A 71 -17.15 -3.21 -0.51
C TRP A 71 -15.75 -3.72 -0.83
N ASP A 72 -15.55 -5.04 -0.72
CA ASP A 72 -14.32 -5.68 -1.19
C ASP A 72 -14.40 -6.04 -2.68
N ALA A 73 -13.32 -6.60 -3.21
CA ALA A 73 -13.21 -7.03 -4.60
C ALA A 73 -14.27 -8.08 -5.04
N SER A 74 -14.90 -8.78 -4.09
CA SER A 74 -15.96 -9.75 -4.36
C SER A 74 -17.36 -9.13 -4.31
N GLY A 75 -17.47 -7.83 -4.04
CA GLY A 75 -18.75 -7.16 -3.82
C GLY A 75 -19.36 -7.46 -2.44
N THR A 76 -18.55 -7.89 -1.47
CA THR A 76 -19.01 -8.12 -0.09
C THR A 76 -18.83 -6.84 0.74
N PRO A 77 -19.84 -6.42 1.55
CA PRO A 77 -19.68 -5.23 2.39
C PRO A 77 -18.55 -5.41 3.42
N ARG A 78 -17.67 -4.42 3.53
CA ARG A 78 -16.56 -4.45 4.49
C ARG A 78 -16.99 -3.95 5.86
N ARG A 79 -16.54 -4.67 6.90
CA ARG A 79 -16.66 -4.24 8.30
C ARG A 79 -15.34 -3.68 8.77
N TRP A 80 -15.32 -2.38 9.02
CA TRP A 80 -14.13 -1.66 9.45
C TRP A 80 -13.83 -1.89 10.94
N LYS A 81 -12.59 -2.25 11.24
CA LYS A 81 -12.09 -2.19 12.62
C LYS A 81 -11.72 -0.74 12.94
N PRO A 82 -12.03 -0.24 14.15
CA PRO A 82 -11.57 1.07 14.59
C PRO A 82 -10.05 1.19 14.45
N GLY A 83 -9.57 2.36 14.01
CA GLY A 83 -8.15 2.60 13.80
C GLY A 83 -7.56 2.04 12.50
N GLN A 84 -8.38 1.58 11.55
CA GLN A 84 -7.89 1.06 10.25
C GLN A 84 -8.50 1.79 9.04
N CYS A 85 -7.76 1.79 7.93
CA CYS A 85 -8.17 2.33 6.63
C CYS A 85 -7.43 1.65 5.45
N ASP A 86 -7.96 1.78 4.23
CA ASP A 86 -7.23 1.40 3.00
C ASP A 86 -6.18 2.44 2.60
N GLY A 87 -6.28 3.64 3.16
CA GLY A 87 -5.39 4.75 2.85
C GLY A 87 -5.83 6.07 3.44
N GLY A 88 -5.05 7.10 3.18
CA GLY A 88 -5.26 8.45 3.67
C GLY A 88 -4.01 9.30 3.53
N PRO A 89 -4.04 10.55 4.01
CA PRO A 89 -2.85 11.39 4.10
C PRO A 89 -1.78 10.69 4.93
N ARG A 90 -0.52 10.67 4.48
CA ARG A 90 0.61 10.03 5.17
C ARG A 90 0.57 10.36 6.66
N GLY A 91 0.46 11.65 7.01
CA GLY A 91 0.53 12.13 8.38
C GLY A 91 -0.56 11.61 9.33
N LEU A 92 -1.54 10.84 8.83
CA LEU A 92 -2.57 10.17 9.64
C LEU A 92 -2.29 8.67 9.83
N LEU A 93 -1.35 8.09 9.09
CA LEU A 93 -1.05 6.66 9.09
C LEU A 93 0.07 6.34 10.09
N ASP A 94 -0.10 5.30 10.91
CA ASP A 94 0.85 4.90 11.95
C ASP A 94 1.88 3.87 11.46
N PHE A 95 2.74 4.29 10.53
CA PHE A 95 3.81 3.43 10.00
C PHE A 95 4.71 2.89 11.11
N LYS A 96 5.02 3.71 12.12
CA LYS A 96 5.86 3.31 13.25
C LYS A 96 5.18 2.23 14.10
N GLY A 97 3.89 2.38 14.40
CA GLY A 97 3.10 1.41 15.13
C GLY A 97 2.99 0.09 14.39
N MET A 98 2.74 0.13 13.07
CA MET A 98 2.71 -1.06 12.21
C MET A 98 4.03 -1.84 12.27
N ARG A 99 5.18 -1.17 12.10
CA ARG A 99 6.50 -1.82 12.20
C ARG A 99 6.78 -2.36 13.61
N SER A 100 6.39 -1.62 14.66
CA SER A 100 6.55 -2.05 16.05
C SER A 100 5.74 -3.30 16.36
N ARG A 101 4.50 -3.36 15.89
CA ARG A 101 3.60 -4.52 16.02
C ARG A 101 4.13 -5.74 15.27
N ALA A 102 4.64 -5.55 14.05
CA ALA A 102 5.30 -6.60 13.29
C ALA A 102 6.56 -7.13 14.01
N ALA A 103 7.39 -6.25 14.58
CA ALA A 103 8.57 -6.65 15.36
C ALA A 103 8.21 -7.45 16.61
N GLN A 104 7.17 -7.06 17.34
CA GLN A 104 6.67 -7.81 18.48
C GLN A 104 6.15 -9.19 18.06
N LEU A 105 5.42 -9.26 16.95
CA LEU A 105 4.94 -10.53 16.40
C LEU A 105 6.10 -11.44 16.00
N ALA A 106 7.08 -10.92 15.24
CA ALA A 106 8.25 -11.68 14.82
C ALA A 106 9.05 -12.20 16.02
N ALA A 107 9.23 -11.39 17.07
CA ALA A 107 9.91 -11.80 18.30
C ALA A 107 9.14 -12.83 19.13
N SER A 108 7.82 -12.92 18.95
CA SER A 108 6.97 -13.90 19.66
C SER A 108 6.90 -15.27 18.99
N LEU A 109 7.37 -15.39 17.74
CA LEU A 109 7.40 -16.63 16.99
C LEU A 109 8.73 -17.36 17.23
N ASP A 110 8.69 -18.69 17.24
CA ASP A 110 9.92 -19.48 17.24
C ASP A 110 10.74 -19.16 15.96
N PRO A 111 12.09 -19.11 16.02
CA PRO A 111 12.91 -18.67 14.88
C PRO A 111 12.70 -19.48 13.59
N GLY A 112 12.36 -20.77 13.71
CA GLY A 112 12.02 -21.62 12.56
C GLY A 112 10.64 -21.33 11.97
N GLU A 113 9.70 -20.84 12.77
CA GLU A 113 8.33 -20.50 12.34
C GLU A 113 8.23 -19.06 11.83
N ALA A 114 9.06 -18.15 12.33
CA ALA A 114 9.15 -16.76 11.85
C ALA A 114 9.55 -16.67 10.36
N CYS A 115 10.48 -17.54 9.91
CA CYS A 115 10.82 -17.68 8.50
C CYS A 115 9.71 -18.32 7.65
N LEU A 116 8.76 -19.02 8.28
CA LEU A 116 7.66 -19.71 7.61
C LEU A 116 6.34 -18.97 7.68
N THR A 117 6.27 -17.84 8.41
CA THR A 117 5.04 -17.04 8.46
C THR A 117 4.67 -16.61 7.03
N PRO A 118 3.55 -17.09 6.48
CA PRO A 118 3.25 -16.99 5.04
C PRO A 118 2.90 -15.56 4.60
N TYR A 119 2.98 -14.59 5.49
CA TYR A 119 2.67 -13.19 5.23
C TYR A 119 3.91 -12.35 5.47
N ARG A 120 4.55 -11.95 4.37
CA ARG A 120 5.73 -11.08 4.33
C ARG A 120 5.56 -9.85 5.22
N GLN A 121 4.34 -9.27 5.28
CA GLN A 121 3.96 -8.13 6.12
C GLN A 121 4.05 -8.34 7.65
N ARG A 122 4.33 -9.57 8.11
CA ARG A 122 4.60 -9.86 9.53
C ARG A 122 6.05 -9.61 9.91
N GLN A 123 6.94 -9.43 8.93
CA GLN A 123 8.31 -8.97 9.14
C GLN A 123 8.31 -7.43 9.30
N PRO A 124 9.11 -6.86 10.22
CA PRO A 124 9.08 -5.41 10.51
C PRO A 124 9.31 -4.52 9.29
N GLU A 125 10.28 -4.87 8.45
CA GLU A 125 10.66 -4.13 7.25
C GLU A 125 9.58 -4.18 6.17
N TRP A 126 8.66 -5.14 6.24
CA TRP A 126 7.57 -5.34 5.29
C TRP A 126 6.19 -4.92 5.82
N ALA A 127 6.12 -4.39 7.05
CA ALA A 127 4.85 -4.03 7.66
C ALA A 127 4.09 -2.93 6.88
N VAL A 128 4.84 -2.02 6.25
CA VAL A 128 4.31 -0.88 5.49
C VAL A 128 4.46 -1.07 3.98
N PRO A 129 5.64 -1.45 3.44
CA PRO A 129 5.80 -1.68 2.03
C PRO A 129 4.97 -2.87 1.54
N THR A 130 4.66 -2.85 0.26
CA THR A 130 3.91 -3.91 -0.43
C THR A 130 4.74 -4.44 -1.58
N GLU A 131 4.24 -5.41 -2.33
CA GLU A 131 4.93 -6.04 -3.45
C GLU A 131 5.37 -5.02 -4.51
N HIS A 132 4.55 -4.00 -4.70
CA HIS A 132 4.82 -2.88 -5.60
C HIS A 132 4.63 -1.54 -4.91
N LEU A 133 5.34 -0.53 -5.40
CA LEU A 133 5.18 0.87 -5.00
C LEU A 133 5.07 1.74 -6.25
N LEU A 134 3.96 2.47 -6.38
CA LEU A 134 3.81 3.55 -7.35
C LEU A 134 4.06 4.88 -6.65
N THR A 135 5.18 5.51 -6.99
CA THR A 135 5.63 6.77 -6.39
C THR A 135 4.85 7.97 -6.94
N LEU A 136 5.00 9.13 -6.28
CA LEU A 136 4.28 10.37 -6.63
C LEU A 136 4.72 10.94 -7.98
N ASP A 137 5.98 10.71 -8.36
CA ASP A 137 6.55 10.99 -9.69
C ASP A 137 6.23 9.90 -10.72
N ARG A 138 5.31 8.98 -10.39
CA ARG A 138 4.78 7.93 -11.27
C ARG A 138 5.79 6.87 -11.69
N ALA A 139 6.78 6.58 -10.84
CA ALA A 139 7.64 5.42 -11.02
C ALA A 139 7.00 4.18 -10.37
N TRP A 140 6.88 3.10 -11.13
CA TRP A 140 6.49 1.79 -10.61
C TRP A 140 7.74 1.04 -10.19
N ILE A 141 7.83 0.73 -8.89
CA ILE A 141 8.98 0.06 -8.29
C ILE A 141 8.55 -1.34 -7.84
N TYR A 142 9.23 -2.34 -8.40
CA TYR A 142 9.05 -3.75 -8.08
C TYR A 142 9.88 -4.15 -6.87
N VAL A 143 9.39 -5.12 -6.08
CA VAL A 143 10.16 -5.71 -4.98
C VAL A 143 11.51 -6.28 -5.42
N GLU A 144 11.62 -6.81 -6.63
CA GLU A 144 12.85 -7.39 -7.16
C GLU A 144 13.89 -6.34 -7.57
N VAL A 145 13.47 -5.08 -7.76
CA VAL A 145 14.33 -4.02 -8.29
C VAL A 145 14.61 -3.02 -7.19
N ALA A 146 15.83 -3.06 -6.64
CA ALA A 146 16.32 -1.99 -5.79
C ALA A 146 16.64 -0.76 -6.67
N PRO A 147 15.94 0.37 -6.51
CA PRO A 147 16.15 1.53 -7.38
C PRO A 147 17.48 2.26 -7.09
N GLN A 148 18.18 1.93 -5.98
CA GLN A 148 19.49 2.49 -5.64
C GLN A 148 20.52 1.39 -5.32
N PRO A 149 21.76 1.48 -5.85
CA PRO A 149 22.82 0.52 -5.54
C PRO A 149 23.07 0.40 -4.02
N GLY A 150 23.08 -0.83 -3.52
CA GLY A 150 23.34 -1.13 -2.11
C GLY A 150 22.14 -1.00 -1.17
N THR A 151 20.95 -0.68 -1.70
CA THR A 151 19.68 -0.77 -0.95
C THR A 151 18.90 -2.02 -1.36
N ASN A 152 18.05 -2.54 -0.47
CA ASN A 152 17.01 -3.48 -0.86
C ASN A 152 15.68 -2.72 -1.00
N PHE A 153 14.68 -3.33 -1.64
CA PHE A 153 13.38 -2.69 -1.84
C PHE A 153 12.70 -2.25 -0.52
N PRO A 154 12.61 -3.08 0.54
CA PRO A 154 12.01 -2.65 1.81
C PRO A 154 12.62 -1.38 2.39
N ASP A 155 13.96 -1.29 2.40
CA ASP A 155 14.67 -0.13 2.94
C ASP A 155 14.38 1.13 2.11
N PHE A 156 14.40 0.99 0.78
CA PHE A 156 14.04 2.07 -0.13
C PHE A 156 12.59 2.52 0.08
N ALA A 157 11.63 1.59 0.02
CA ALA A 157 10.21 1.89 0.10
C ALA A 157 9.85 2.51 1.46
N ASN A 158 10.41 2.00 2.55
CA ASN A 158 10.22 2.58 3.88
C ASN A 158 10.75 4.00 3.97
N THR A 159 11.98 4.24 3.47
CA THR A 159 12.58 5.58 3.47
C THR A 159 11.74 6.55 2.65
N TYR A 160 11.38 6.16 1.41
CA TYR A 160 10.55 6.97 0.54
C TYR A 160 9.21 7.32 1.18
N LEU A 161 8.49 6.32 1.71
CA LEU A 161 7.19 6.53 2.36
C LEU A 161 7.30 7.37 3.64
N ASP A 162 8.40 7.25 4.37
CA ASP A 162 8.63 8.03 5.59
C ASP A 162 8.92 9.51 5.32
N ASP A 163 9.56 9.80 4.18
CA ASP A 163 9.94 11.15 3.75
C ASP A 163 8.82 11.90 3.00
N LEU A 164 7.72 11.22 2.65
CA LEU A 164 6.56 11.86 2.03
C LEU A 164 5.97 12.96 2.93
N ALA A 165 5.56 14.06 2.27
CA ALA A 165 4.88 15.15 2.96
C ALA A 165 3.59 14.64 3.65
N PRO A 166 3.23 15.16 4.84
CA PRO A 166 2.13 14.62 5.65
C PRO A 166 0.76 14.59 4.97
N ASP A 167 0.56 15.40 3.94
CA ASP A 167 -0.70 15.53 3.21
C ASP A 167 -0.76 14.66 1.93
N VAL A 168 0.35 14.04 1.51
CA VAL A 168 0.38 13.09 0.39
C VAL A 168 -0.57 11.94 0.69
N MET A 169 -1.44 11.65 -0.27
CA MET A 169 -2.40 10.55 -0.16
C MET A 169 -1.70 9.24 -0.47
N ILE A 170 -1.87 8.25 0.40
CA ILE A 170 -1.32 6.90 0.22
C ILE A 170 -2.49 5.93 0.28
N VAL A 171 -2.60 5.04 -0.71
CA VAL A 171 -3.64 4.01 -0.77
C VAL A 171 -3.04 2.65 -1.12
N ARG A 172 -3.63 1.58 -0.57
CA ARG A 172 -3.30 0.21 -0.96
C ARG A 172 -4.32 -0.34 -1.93
N LEU A 173 -3.83 -0.89 -3.04
CA LEU A 173 -4.61 -1.52 -4.08
C LEU A 173 -4.22 -2.99 -4.20
N ARG A 174 -5.21 -3.86 -4.36
CA ARG A 174 -4.97 -5.20 -4.86
C ARG A 174 -5.05 -5.14 -6.38
N ILE A 175 -4.00 -5.56 -7.07
CA ILE A 175 -3.99 -5.68 -8.53
C ILE A 175 -4.09 -7.15 -8.94
N HIS A 176 -4.58 -7.41 -10.15
CA HIS A 176 -4.47 -8.70 -10.83
C HIS A 176 -3.51 -8.55 -12.01
N CYS A 177 -2.53 -9.44 -12.08
CA CYS A 177 -1.38 -9.41 -12.99
C CYS A 177 -1.12 -10.81 -13.60
#